data_AF-A0A1M5D1H4-F1
#
_entry.id   AF-A0A1M5D1H4-F1
#
_cell.length_a   1.000
_cell.length_b   1.000
_cell.length_c   1.000
_cell.angle_alpha   90.00
_cell.angle_beta   90.00
_cell.angle_gamma   90.00
#
_symmetry.space_group_name_H-M   'P 1'
#
loop_
_entity.id
_entity.type
_entity.pdbx_description
1 polymer ?
#
loop_
_entity_poly.entity_id
_entity_poly.type
_entity_poly.pdbx_seq_one_letter_code
_entity_poly.pdbx_strand_id
1 'polypeptide(L)'
;MSICPYCKSEVAEIKFQHLDLRICPKCYSTFFPCDQTMAFRSDLTDKSRELWLKALLAKNVQDPACENPCCIDHGEPLAAGKLPDYGYDGKVTTCCKMFHMPPSMTITLLKRTLEHPFQQVTKEGKHHFFFIRALDALINKLFGEKMPDEDPLDLVQYSLHLKPILEPDSND
;
A
#
# COMPACT_ATOMS: atom_id res chain seq x y z
N MET A 1 0.33 -15.06 -10.72
CA MET A 1 -0.16 -15.13 -9.33
C MET A 1 0.99 -15.53 -8.44
N SER A 2 1.48 -14.58 -7.64
CA SER A 2 2.57 -14.84 -6.69
C SER A 2 2.04 -15.34 -5.35
N ILE A 3 2.81 -16.20 -4.69
CA ILE A 3 2.46 -16.77 -3.38
C ILE A 3 3.25 -16.05 -2.28
N CYS A 4 2.57 -15.65 -1.22
CA CYS A 4 3.18 -14.95 -0.10
C CYS A 4 4.26 -15.85 0.54
N PRO A 5 5.54 -15.43 0.58
CA PRO A 5 6.60 -16.27 1.14
C PRO A 5 6.41 -16.53 2.64
N TYR A 6 5.68 -15.66 3.34
CA TYR A 6 5.43 -15.77 4.77
C TYR A 6 4.29 -16.74 5.12
N CYS A 7 3.10 -16.56 4.54
CA CYS A 7 1.90 -17.30 4.95
C CYS A 7 1.34 -18.24 3.87
N LYS A 8 2.03 -18.33 2.72
CA LYS A 8 1.70 -19.19 1.57
C LYS A 8 0.34 -18.95 0.92
N SER A 9 -0.31 -17.82 1.22
CA SER A 9 -1.56 -17.41 0.56
C SER A 9 -1.26 -16.64 -0.73
N GLU A 10 -2.22 -16.63 -1.64
CA GLU A 10 -2.15 -15.81 -2.85
C GLU A 10 -2.01 -14.32 -2.50
N VAL A 11 -1.26 -13.59 -3.31
CA VAL A 11 -0.98 -12.16 -3.12
C VAL A 11 -1.77 -11.35 -4.15
N ALA A 12 -2.40 -10.27 -3.69
CA ALA A 12 -3.06 -9.31 -4.56
C ALA A 12 -2.03 -8.37 -5.19
N GLU A 13 -2.13 -8.15 -6.50
CA GLU A 13 -1.27 -7.25 -7.27
C GLU A 13 -2.04 -5.97 -7.62
N ILE A 14 -1.43 -4.82 -7.38
CA ILE A 14 -2.03 -3.50 -7.53
C ILE A 14 -1.02 -2.61 -8.26
N LYS A 15 -1.49 -1.94 -9.32
CA LYS A 15 -0.65 -1.02 -10.08
C LYS A 15 -1.15 0.42 -9.92
N PHE A 16 -0.32 1.28 -9.32
CA PHE A 16 -0.56 2.72 -9.24
C PHE A 16 0.45 3.46 -10.08
N GLN A 17 0.10 3.87 -11.30
CA GLN A 17 1.03 4.54 -12.24
C GLN A 17 2.39 3.80 -12.35
N HIS A 18 3.40 4.23 -11.59
CA HIS A 18 4.76 3.69 -11.58
C HIS A 18 5.05 2.75 -10.41
N LEU A 19 4.11 2.55 -9.49
CA LEU A 19 4.22 1.64 -8.37
C LEU A 19 3.52 0.30 -8.66
N ASP A 20 4.31 -0.76 -8.73
CA ASP A 20 3.86 -2.15 -8.76
C ASP A 20 3.83 -2.69 -7.31
N LEU A 21 2.68 -2.53 -6.66
CA LEU A 21 2.46 -2.90 -5.27
C LEU A 21 1.82 -4.29 -5.17
N ARG A 22 2.28 -5.10 -4.22
CA ARG A 22 1.65 -6.37 -3.90
C ARG A 22 1.37 -6.47 -2.41
N ILE A 23 0.17 -6.91 -2.05
CA ILE A 23 -0.27 -7.04 -0.65
C ILE A 23 -0.87 -8.42 -0.45
N CYS A 24 -0.42 -9.13 0.58
CA CYS A 24 -1.05 -10.38 0.96
C CYS A 24 -2.35 -10.11 1.73
N PRO A 25 -3.53 -10.55 1.27
CA PRO A 25 -4.80 -10.32 1.97
C PRO A 25 -4.90 -11.05 3.32
N LYS A 26 -4.11 -12.11 3.54
CA LYS A 26 -4.15 -12.90 4.78
C LYS A 26 -3.28 -12.31 5.89
N CYS A 27 -2.02 -12.01 5.58
CA CYS A 27 -1.05 -11.56 6.59
C CYS A 27 -0.60 -10.11 6.39
N TYR A 28 -1.10 -9.41 5.38
CA TYR A 28 -0.82 -8.00 5.11
C TYR A 28 0.65 -7.65 4.91
N SER A 29 1.48 -8.65 4.57
CA SER A 29 2.84 -8.40 4.11
C SER A 29 2.80 -7.71 2.75
N THR A 30 3.72 -6.78 2.57
CA THR A 30 3.78 -5.87 1.43
C THR A 30 5.05 -6.11 0.64
N PHE A 31 4.94 -6.07 -0.67
CA PHE A 31 6.04 -6.26 -1.59
C PHE A 31 5.98 -5.21 -2.70
N PHE A 32 7.09 -4.55 -2.99
CA PHE A 32 7.22 -3.68 -4.15
C PHE A 32 8.71 -3.48 -4.52
N PRO A 33 9.04 -3.12 -5.77
CA PRO A 33 10.43 -2.95 -6.21
C PRO A 33 11.19 -1.86 -5.44
N CYS A 34 12.48 -2.11 -5.14
CA CYS A 34 13.29 -1.20 -4.35
C CYS A 34 13.62 0.12 -5.06
N ASP A 35 13.51 0.18 -6.39
CA ASP A 35 13.67 1.41 -7.19
C ASP A 35 12.38 2.26 -7.24
N GLN A 36 11.27 1.76 -6.71
CA GLN A 36 9.97 2.43 -6.67
C GLN A 36 9.66 3.08 -5.31
N THR A 37 10.67 3.33 -4.48
CA THR A 37 10.51 4.02 -3.16
C THR A 37 9.90 5.41 -3.28
N MET A 38 10.26 6.14 -4.35
CA MET A 38 9.67 7.44 -4.64
C MET A 38 8.24 7.31 -5.15
N ALA A 39 7.93 6.33 -5.99
CA ALA A 39 6.58 6.05 -6.45
C ALA A 39 5.66 5.66 -5.28
N PHE A 40 6.16 4.93 -4.28
CA PHE A 40 5.42 4.67 -3.04
C PHE A 40 4.99 5.97 -2.33
N ARG A 41 5.79 7.04 -2.42
CA ARG A 41 5.47 8.34 -1.80
C ARG A 41 4.62 9.24 -2.71
N SER A 42 4.85 9.23 -4.02
CA SER A 42 4.19 10.13 -4.97
C SER A 42 2.88 9.58 -5.54
N ASP A 43 2.82 8.27 -5.79
CA ASP A 43 1.72 7.66 -6.53
C ASP A 43 0.62 7.16 -5.57
N LEU A 44 0.98 6.91 -4.31
CA LEU A 44 0.01 6.74 -3.21
C LEU A 44 -0.29 8.10 -2.55
N THR A 45 -1.56 8.47 -2.60
CA THR A 45 -2.10 9.66 -1.93
C THR A 45 -1.87 9.57 -0.42
N ASP A 46 -1.68 10.73 0.24
CA ASP A 46 -1.50 10.77 1.70
C ASP A 46 -2.72 10.14 2.40
N LYS A 47 -3.93 10.37 1.89
CA LYS A 47 -5.15 9.77 2.44
C LYS A 47 -5.17 8.25 2.32
N SER A 48 -4.76 7.69 1.18
CA SER A 48 -4.71 6.24 1.01
C SER A 48 -3.70 5.60 1.96
N ARG A 49 -2.55 6.25 2.20
CA ARG A 49 -1.56 5.81 3.20
C ARG A 49 -2.10 5.92 4.63
N GLU A 50 -2.83 6.98 4.95
CA GLU A 50 -3.50 7.17 6.25
C GLU A 50 -4.53 6.07 6.51
N LEU A 51 -5.44 5.83 5.56
CA LEU A 51 -6.49 4.82 5.68
C LEU A 51 -5.90 3.40 5.75
N TRP A 52 -4.86 3.12 4.97
CA TRP A 52 -4.14 1.85 5.06
C TRP A 52 -3.50 1.67 6.44
N LEU A 53 -2.81 2.68 6.96
CA LEU A 53 -2.24 2.63 8.30
C LEU A 53 -3.32 2.36 9.36
N LYS A 54 -4.45 3.08 9.28
CA LYS A 54 -5.59 2.90 10.18
C LYS A 54 -6.14 1.47 10.12
N ALA A 55 -6.30 0.90 8.92
CA ALA A 55 -6.79 -0.46 8.75
C ALA A 55 -5.84 -1.51 9.38
N LEU A 56 -4.52 -1.37 9.20
CA LEU A 56 -3.55 -2.28 9.81
C LEU A 56 -3.54 -2.18 11.34
N LEU A 57 -3.62 -0.96 11.88
CA LEU A 57 -3.66 -0.73 13.33
C LEU A 57 -4.96 -1.26 13.95
N ALA A 58 -6.11 -1.03 13.31
CA ALA A 58 -7.41 -1.51 13.81
C ALA A 58 -7.49 -3.03 13.91
N LYS A 59 -6.83 -3.75 13.00
CA LYS A 59 -6.75 -5.22 13.02
C LYS A 59 -5.70 -5.78 14.00
N ASN A 60 -4.86 -4.92 14.59
CA ASN A 60 -3.73 -5.34 15.42
C ASN A 60 -2.88 -6.44 14.76
N VAL A 61 -2.56 -6.26 13.46
CA VAL A 61 -1.88 -7.27 12.66
C VAL A 61 -0.51 -7.59 13.25
N GLN A 62 -0.22 -8.88 13.40
CA GLN A 62 1.08 -9.38 13.84
C GLN A 62 1.93 -9.82 12.65
N ASP A 63 3.24 -9.72 12.81
CA ASP A 63 4.16 -10.25 11.81
C ASP A 63 4.03 -11.77 11.71
N PRO A 64 3.91 -12.33 10.50
CA PRO A 64 3.83 -13.77 10.33
C PRO A 64 5.15 -14.43 10.75
N ALA A 65 5.07 -15.51 11.51
CA ALA A 65 6.23 -16.33 11.84
C ALA A 65 6.81 -16.93 10.55
N CYS A 66 8.09 -16.64 10.26
CA CYS A 66 8.77 -17.15 9.09
C CYS A 66 10.25 -17.38 9.39
N GLU A 67 10.62 -18.66 9.51
CA GLU A 67 11.99 -19.06 9.84
C GLU A 67 12.94 -18.84 8.66
N ASN A 68 12.48 -19.12 7.44
CA ASN A 68 13.26 -19.05 6.21
C ASN A 68 12.55 -18.18 5.16
N PRO A 69 12.53 -16.84 5.34
CA PRO A 69 11.88 -15.97 4.39
C PRO A 69 12.64 -15.99 3.06
N CYS A 70 11.89 -16.16 1.98
CA CYS A 70 12.41 -16.22 0.62
C CYS A 70 11.81 -15.12 -0.26
N CYS A 71 12.47 -14.85 -1.37
CA CYS A 71 11.99 -13.95 -2.41
C CYS A 71 10.67 -14.47 -3.00
N ILE A 72 9.66 -13.60 -3.07
CA ILE A 72 8.35 -13.87 -3.64
C ILE A 72 8.39 -14.28 -5.11
N ASP A 73 9.36 -13.76 -5.88
CA ASP A 73 9.45 -14.01 -7.33
C ASP A 73 10.37 -15.18 -7.68
N HIS A 74 11.46 -15.38 -6.93
CA HIS A 74 12.53 -16.29 -7.31
C HIS A 74 12.78 -17.41 -6.29
N GLY A 75 12.20 -17.35 -5.09
CA GLY A 75 12.42 -18.34 -4.03
C GLY A 75 13.79 -18.27 -3.35
N GLU A 76 14.67 -17.36 -3.76
CA GLU A 76 15.99 -17.16 -3.16
C GLU A 76 15.90 -16.68 -1.69
N PRO A 77 16.77 -17.14 -0.78
CA PRO A 77 16.75 -16.72 0.61
C PRO A 77 16.92 -15.21 0.78
N LEU A 78 16.19 -14.62 1.72
CA LEU A 78 16.38 -13.23 2.10
C LEU A 78 17.51 -13.10 3.13
N ALA A 79 18.39 -12.13 2.93
CA ALA A 79 19.48 -11.82 3.86
C ALA A 79 19.03 -10.80 4.91
N ALA A 80 19.63 -10.84 6.11
CA ALA A 80 19.49 -9.74 7.07
C ALA A 80 20.25 -8.52 6.56
N GLY A 81 19.65 -7.35 6.63
CA GLY A 81 20.28 -6.11 6.18
C GLY A 81 19.43 -4.88 6.45
N LYS A 82 19.87 -3.74 5.92
CA LYS A 82 19.11 -2.49 5.96
C LYS A 82 18.26 -2.36 4.70
N LEU A 83 16.99 -1.97 4.86
CA LEU A 83 16.13 -1.67 3.73
C LEU A 83 16.72 -0.51 2.91
N PRO A 84 16.85 -0.66 1.57
CA PRO A 84 17.20 0.45 0.68
C PRO A 84 16.35 1.69 0.95
N ASP A 85 16.98 2.88 0.86
CA ASP A 85 16.44 4.22 1.08
C ASP A 85 15.85 4.54 2.47
N TYR A 86 15.38 3.54 3.22
CA TYR A 86 14.74 3.74 4.51
C TYR A 86 15.67 3.47 5.70
N GLY A 87 16.66 2.59 5.53
CA GLY A 87 17.74 2.39 6.52
C GLY A 87 17.36 1.59 7.77
N TYR A 88 16.19 0.94 7.80
CA TYR A 88 15.76 0.09 8.91
C TYR A 88 16.26 -1.34 8.77
N ASP A 89 16.44 -2.05 9.88
CA ASP A 89 16.73 -3.49 9.86
C ASP A 89 15.57 -4.28 9.27
N GLY A 90 15.88 -5.24 8.41
CA GLY A 90 14.89 -6.10 7.78
C GLY A 90 15.50 -7.23 6.97
N LYS A 91 14.67 -7.82 6.10
CA LYS A 91 15.05 -8.90 5.19
C LYS A 91 15.12 -8.36 3.76
N VAL A 92 16.28 -8.49 3.13
CA VAL A 92 16.54 -7.95 1.78
C VAL A 92 16.78 -9.08 0.79
N THR A 93 16.31 -8.91 -0.44
CA THR A 93 16.56 -9.87 -1.51
C THR A 93 18.00 -9.81 -1.98
N THR A 94 18.58 -10.96 -2.26
CA THR A 94 19.87 -11.09 -2.97
C THR A 94 19.72 -11.15 -4.49
N CYS A 95 18.50 -11.36 -5.00
CA CYS A 95 18.26 -11.67 -6.41
C CYS A 95 17.61 -10.54 -7.24
N CYS A 96 16.55 -9.87 -6.76
CA CYS A 96 15.73 -9.01 -7.63
C CYS A 96 15.38 -7.62 -7.07
N LYS A 97 16.06 -7.17 -6.00
CA LYS A 97 15.82 -5.86 -5.38
C LYS A 97 14.33 -5.57 -5.16
N MET A 98 13.66 -6.49 -4.47
CA MET A 98 12.24 -6.37 -4.13
C MET A 98 12.11 -6.24 -2.61
N PHE A 99 11.37 -5.24 -2.13
CA PHE A 99 11.06 -5.16 -0.71
C PHE A 99 10.18 -6.33 -0.29
N HIS A 100 10.49 -6.89 0.87
CA HIS A 100 9.73 -7.94 1.53
C HIS A 100 9.44 -7.47 2.94
N MET A 101 8.30 -6.79 3.10
CA MET A 101 7.97 -6.13 4.35
C MET A 101 6.86 -6.88 5.07
N PRO A 102 7.11 -7.39 6.28
CA PRO A 102 6.02 -7.81 7.15
C PRO A 102 5.19 -6.58 7.59
N PRO A 103 4.00 -6.80 8.18
CA PRO A 103 3.09 -5.75 8.61
C PRO A 103 3.73 -4.65 9.46
N SER A 104 4.56 -4.99 10.45
CA SER A 104 5.25 -4.04 11.32
C SER A 104 6.12 -3.04 10.56
N MET A 105 6.82 -3.53 9.52
CA MET A 105 7.68 -2.73 8.67
C MET A 105 6.86 -1.86 7.72
N THR A 106 5.75 -2.38 7.20
CA THR A 106 4.79 -1.60 6.41
C THR A 106 4.20 -0.46 7.24
N ILE A 107 3.79 -0.73 8.49
CA ILE A 107 3.30 0.28 9.43
C ILE A 107 4.37 1.36 9.68
N THR A 108 5.62 0.94 9.92
CA THR A 108 6.74 1.88 10.12
C THR A 108 6.95 2.77 8.90
N LEU A 109 6.91 2.20 7.69
CA LEU A 109 7.05 2.95 6.44
C LEU A 109 5.91 3.95 6.26
N LEU A 110 4.66 3.52 6.43
CA LEU A 110 3.48 4.38 6.30
C LEU A 110 3.57 5.57 7.26
N LYS A 111 3.86 5.32 8.55
CA LYS A 111 4.06 6.39 9.56
C LYS A 111 5.11 7.40 9.10
N ARG A 112 6.30 6.95 8.71
CA ARG A 112 7.37 7.87 8.26
C ARG A 112 6.97 8.69 7.04
N THR A 113 6.29 8.07 6.07
CA THR A 113 5.87 8.78 4.86
C THR A 113 4.75 9.79 5.11
N LEU A 114 3.95 9.60 6.16
CA LEU A 114 2.91 10.53 6.59
C LEU A 114 3.48 11.65 7.48
N GLU A 115 4.50 11.37 8.31
CA GLU A 115 5.23 12.36 9.11
C GLU A 115 6.08 13.30 8.24
N HIS A 116 6.56 12.77 7.11
CA HIS A 116 7.32 13.53 6.13
C HIS A 116 6.62 13.46 4.77
N PRO A 117 5.48 14.15 4.62
CA PRO A 117 4.75 14.16 3.37
C PRO A 117 5.68 14.65 2.27
N PHE A 118 5.56 14.03 1.09
CA PHE A 118 6.31 14.50 -0.06
C PHE A 118 5.87 15.92 -0.37
N GLN A 119 6.82 16.85 -0.58
CA GLN A 119 6.49 18.25 -0.91
C GLN A 119 5.63 18.26 -2.17
N GLN A 120 4.33 18.43 -1.99
CA GLN A 120 3.45 18.67 -3.12
C GLN A 120 3.85 20.03 -3.67
N VAL A 121 4.30 20.05 -4.93
CA VAL A 121 4.37 21.31 -5.68
C VAL A 121 2.97 21.89 -5.58
N THR A 122 2.83 23.05 -4.93
CA THR A 122 1.58 23.76 -4.78
C THR A 122 0.90 23.79 -6.15
N LYS A 123 -0.15 22.98 -6.32
CA LYS A 123 -1.00 23.05 -7.52
C LYS A 123 -1.77 24.36 -7.41
N GLU A 124 -1.16 25.47 -7.83
CA GLU A 124 -1.90 26.65 -8.20
C GLU A 124 -2.97 26.23 -9.20
N GLY A 125 -4.22 26.51 -8.83
CA GLY A 125 -5.38 25.77 -9.29
C GLY A 125 -5.58 25.74 -10.80
N LYS A 126 -6.09 24.60 -11.27
CA LYS A 126 -7.07 24.56 -12.36
C LYS A 126 -8.15 23.56 -12.00
N HIS A 127 -9.35 24.09 -11.80
CA HIS A 127 -10.62 23.41 -11.62
C HIS A 127 -10.76 22.15 -12.51
N HIS A 128 -10.73 20.96 -11.93
CA HIS A 128 -11.15 19.73 -12.59
C HIS A 128 -12.69 19.57 -12.49
N PHE A 129 -13.44 20.52 -13.07
CA PHE A 129 -14.92 20.56 -12.98
C PHE A 129 -15.67 19.69 -14.00
N PHE A 130 -14.98 18.95 -14.87
CA PHE A 130 -15.63 18.16 -15.93
C PHE A 130 -15.78 16.66 -15.65
N PHE A 131 -14.98 16.06 -14.75
CA PHE A 131 -15.08 14.64 -14.40
C PHE A 131 -16.04 14.34 -13.24
N ILE A 132 -16.52 15.39 -12.55
CA ILE A 132 -17.28 15.31 -11.31
C ILE A 132 -18.61 14.54 -11.51
N ARG A 133 -19.29 14.59 -12.66
CA ARG A 133 -20.58 13.88 -12.81
C ARG A 133 -20.49 12.34 -12.81
N ALA A 134 -19.41 11.76 -13.36
CA ALA A 134 -19.24 10.30 -13.37
C ALA A 134 -18.69 9.80 -12.03
N LEU A 135 -17.80 10.58 -11.41
CA LEU A 135 -17.31 10.34 -10.06
C LEU A 135 -18.40 10.52 -9.01
N ASP A 136 -19.27 11.52 -9.14
CA ASP A 136 -20.43 11.72 -8.28
C ASP A 136 -21.36 10.51 -8.29
N ALA A 137 -21.59 9.87 -9.44
CA ALA A 137 -22.41 8.67 -9.48
C ALA A 137 -21.74 7.47 -8.75
N LEU A 138 -20.41 7.36 -8.83
CA LEU A 138 -19.64 6.33 -8.14
C LEU A 138 -19.56 6.61 -6.62
N ILE A 139 -19.32 7.85 -6.24
CA ILE A 139 -19.18 8.34 -4.86
C ILE A 139 -20.53 8.33 -4.16
N ASN A 140 -21.60 8.83 -4.78
CA ASN A 140 -22.96 8.74 -4.21
C ASN A 140 -23.40 7.29 -4.03
N LYS A 141 -22.96 6.38 -4.91
CA LYS A 141 -23.20 4.93 -4.78
C LYS A 141 -22.36 4.28 -3.67
N LEU A 142 -21.14 4.77 -3.42
CA LEU A 142 -20.23 4.23 -2.40
C LEU A 142 -20.45 4.82 -0.99
N PHE A 143 -20.89 6.08 -0.88
CA PHE A 143 -20.85 6.84 0.38
C PHE A 143 -22.19 7.45 0.82
N GLY A 144 -23.23 7.51 -0.02
CA GLY A 144 -24.62 7.81 0.39
C GLY A 144 -24.93 9.21 0.97
N GLU A 145 -23.94 9.99 1.41
CA GLU A 145 -24.12 11.34 1.96
C GLU A 145 -22.96 12.30 1.59
N LYS A 146 -23.22 13.59 1.81
CA LYS A 146 -22.45 14.79 1.39
C LYS A 146 -20.93 14.59 1.30
N MET A 147 -20.37 15.11 0.21
CA MET A 147 -18.93 15.16 -0.05
C MET A 147 -18.17 15.69 1.19
N PRO A 148 -17.14 14.98 1.66
CA PRO A 148 -16.22 15.51 2.66
C PRO A 148 -15.43 16.70 2.06
N ASP A 149 -14.89 17.56 2.92
CA ASP A 149 -13.96 18.65 2.53
C ASP A 149 -12.64 18.14 1.90
N GLU A 150 -12.48 16.82 1.73
CA GLU A 150 -11.29 16.13 1.23
C GLU A 150 -11.37 15.86 -0.29
N ASP A 151 -10.23 15.77 -0.98
CA ASP A 151 -10.17 15.46 -2.42
C ASP A 151 -10.83 14.10 -2.70
N PRO A 152 -11.94 14.04 -3.44
CA PRO A 152 -12.67 12.80 -3.69
C PRO A 152 -11.83 11.73 -4.40
N LEU A 153 -10.81 12.15 -5.16
CA LEU A 153 -9.92 11.24 -5.88
C LEU A 153 -9.04 10.44 -4.92
N ASP A 154 -8.66 11.02 -3.79
CA ASP A 154 -7.82 10.37 -2.79
C ASP A 154 -8.55 9.23 -2.08
N LEU A 155 -9.85 9.44 -1.80
CA LEU A 155 -10.73 8.40 -1.25
C LEU A 155 -11.02 7.28 -2.25
N VAL A 156 -11.10 7.62 -3.54
CA VAL A 156 -11.33 6.65 -4.62
C VAL A 156 -10.14 5.71 -4.78
N GLN A 157 -8.91 6.22 -4.68
CA GLN A 157 -7.71 5.38 -4.74
C GLN A 157 -7.73 4.28 -3.67
N TYR A 158 -8.01 4.64 -2.42
CA TYR A 158 -8.15 3.67 -1.33
C TYR A 158 -9.31 2.69 -1.58
N SER A 159 -10.50 3.24 -1.87
CA SER A 159 -11.74 2.46 -1.94
C SER A 159 -11.72 1.41 -3.04
N LEU A 160 -11.11 1.70 -4.19
CA LEU A 160 -11.08 0.79 -5.33
C LEU A 160 -9.96 -0.24 -5.26
N HIS A 161 -8.80 0.11 -4.71
CA HIS A 161 -7.60 -0.71 -4.82
C HIS A 161 -7.14 -1.33 -3.51
N LEU A 162 -7.23 -0.61 -2.40
CA LEU A 162 -6.69 -1.05 -1.11
C LEU A 162 -7.78 -1.62 -0.20
N LYS A 163 -8.94 -0.96 -0.12
CA LYS A 163 -10.07 -1.39 0.72
C LYS A 163 -10.48 -2.85 0.46
N PRO A 164 -10.61 -3.36 -0.78
CA PRO A 164 -11.01 -4.76 -1.00
C PRO A 164 -10.03 -5.80 -0.43
N ILE A 165 -8.77 -5.41 -0.22
CA ILE A 165 -7.72 -6.30 0.30
C ILE A 165 -7.61 -6.15 1.82
N LEU A 166 -7.69 -4.92 2.31
CA LEU A 166 -7.48 -4.57 3.71
C LEU A 166 -8.76 -4.71 4.54
N GLU A 167 -9.91 -4.46 3.94
CA GLU A 167 -11.22 -4.48 4.55
C GLU A 167 -12.20 -5.18 3.60
N PRO A 168 -11.96 -6.46 3.27
CA PRO A 168 -12.89 -7.20 2.43
C PRO A 168 -14.26 -7.19 3.11
N ASP A 169 -15.30 -6.86 2.35
CA ASP A 169 -16.67 -6.89 2.85
C ASP A 169 -16.94 -8.32 3.37
N SER A 170 -17.25 -8.44 4.66
CA SER A 170 -17.65 -9.69 5.29
C SER A 170 -19.06 -10.05 4.82
N ASN A 171 -19.20 -10.41 3.55
CA ASN A 171 -20.39 -11.05 3.01
C ASN A 171 -20.02 -12.49 2.65
N ASP A 172 -20.00 -13.34 3.67
CA ASP A 172 -20.29 -14.77 3.57
C ASP A 172 -21.60 -15.03 4.33
#